data_AF-E3GPH0-F1
#
_entry.id   AF-E3GPH0-F1
#
_cell.length_a   1.000
_cell.length_b   1.000
_cell.length_c   1.000
_cell.angle_alpha   90.00
_cell.angle_beta   90.00
_cell.angle_gamma   90.00
#
_symmetry.space_group_name_H-M   'P 1'
#
loop_
_entity.id
_entity.type
_entity.pdbx_description
1 polymer ?
#
loop_
_entity_poly.entity_id
_entity_poly.type
_entity_poly.pdbx_seq_one_letter_code
_entity_poly.pdbx_strand_id
1 'polypeptide(L)' 'MIDQKIQDHTKKILKVAAQIDAELSNGESKTVQCPICGNDMLAGKSAFNGHVWAVCKKCGASFMQ' A
#
# COMPACT_ATOMS: atom_id res chain seq x y z
N MET A 1 2.05 -12.45 23.31
CA MET A 1 2.98 -11.46 22.73
C MET A 1 2.57 -11.27 21.29
N ILE A 2 2.14 -10.07 20.89
CA ILE A 2 1.86 -9.80 19.47
C ILE A 2 3.21 -9.85 18.75
N ASP A 3 3.30 -10.75 17.78
CA ASP A 3 4.53 -11.13 17.09
C ASP A 3 5.23 -9.90 16.49
N GLN A 4 6.50 -9.67 16.86
CA GLN A 4 7.28 -8.48 16.47
C GLN A 4 7.30 -8.29 14.94
N LYS A 5 7.25 -9.39 14.18
CA LYS A 5 7.20 -9.39 12.70
C LYS A 5 5.89 -8.82 12.14
N ILE A 6 4.76 -9.09 12.81
CA ILE A 6 3.46 -8.55 12.38
C ILE A 6 3.48 -7.02 12.52
N GLN A 7 4.00 -6.51 13.63
CA GLN A 7 4.10 -5.07 13.85
C GLN A 7 5.00 -4.36 12.82
N ASP A 8 6.10 -5.00 12.41
CA ASP A 8 7.01 -4.44 11.41
C ASP A 8 6.37 -4.35 10.02
N HIS A 9 5.64 -5.40 9.60
CA HIS A 9 4.91 -5.38 8.33
C HIS A 9 3.79 -4.33 8.31
N THR A 10 3.01 -4.21 9.38
CA THR A 10 1.97 -3.18 9.48
C THR A 10 2.54 -1.78 9.37
N LYS A 11 3.66 -1.48 10.04
CA LYS A 11 4.33 -0.17 9.94
C LYS A 11 4.77 0.16 8.52
N LYS A 12 5.36 -0.81 7.82
CA LYS A 12 5.81 -0.62 6.43
C LYS A 12 4.64 -0.36 5.48
N ILE A 13 3.53 -1.08 5.65
CA ILE A 13 2.30 -0.87 4.86
C ILE A 13 1.73 0.53 5.09
N LEU A 14 1.59 0.95 6.36
CA LEU A 14 1.07 2.28 6.70
C LEU A 14 1.93 3.41 6.11
N LYS A 15 3.25 3.24 6.08
CA LYS A 15 4.16 4.22 5.46
C LYS A 15 3.89 4.37 3.96
N VAL A 16 3.73 3.25 3.25
CA VAL A 16 3.43 3.27 1.81
C VAL A 16 2.05 3.86 1.56
N ALA A 17 1.05 3.51 2.37
CA ALA A 17 -0.30 4.07 2.27
C ALA A 17 -0.30 5.60 2.43
N ALA A 18 0.40 6.12 3.44
CA ALA A 18 0.52 7.57 3.67
C ALA A 18 1.26 8.29 2.54
N GLN A 19 2.28 7.67 1.93
CA GLN A 19 2.95 8.23 0.76
C GLN A 19 2.01 8.30 -0.45
N ILE A 20 1.25 7.25 -0.71
CA ILE A 20 0.27 7.23 -1.81
C ILE A 20 -0.79 8.31 -1.59
N ASP A 21 -1.30 8.45 -0.36
CA ASP A 21 -2.32 9.43 -0.03
C ASP A 21 -1.87 10.88 -0.24
N ALA A 22 -0.60 11.17 0.05
CA ALA A 22 0.00 12.49 -0.11
C ALA A 22 0.38 12.83 -1.55
N GLU A 23 0.68 11.82 -2.38
CA GLU A 23 1.17 12.02 -3.75
C GLU A 23 0.07 11.92 -4.81
N LEU A 24 -1.00 11.17 -4.55
CA LEU A 24 -2.06 10.93 -5.53
C LEU A 24 -3.33 11.74 -5.25
N SER A 25 -3.89 12.27 -6.33
CA SER A 25 -5.26 12.77 -6.37
C SER A 25 -6.25 11.61 -6.52
N ASN A 26 -7.51 11.85 -6.21
CA ASN A 26 -8.57 10.85 -6.37
C ASN A 26 -8.67 10.39 -7.84
N GLY A 27 -8.67 9.08 -8.05
CA GLY A 27 -8.72 8.45 -9.37
C GLY A 27 -7.34 8.17 -9.98
N GLU A 28 -6.25 8.63 -9.36
CA GLU A 28 -4.91 8.37 -9.86
C GLU A 28 -4.36 7.02 -9.36
N SER A 29 -3.39 6.51 -10.11
CA SER A 29 -2.65 5.30 -9.75
C SER A 29 -1.19 5.41 -10.14
N LYS A 30 -0.33 4.69 -9.41
CA LYS A 30 1.11 4.63 -9.63
C LYS A 30 1.64 3.24 -9.29
N THR A 31 2.82 2.94 -9.80
CA THR A 31 3.59 1.79 -9.33
C THR A 31 4.47 2.22 -8.15
N VAL A 32 4.47 1.41 -7.09
CA VAL A 32 5.37 1.56 -5.93
C VAL A 32 6.03 0.23 -5.63
N GLN A 33 7.11 0.27 -4.85
CA GLN A 33 7.76 -0.95 -4.38
C GLN A 33 6.94 -1.62 -3.26
N CYS A 34 6.72 -2.92 -3.37
CA CYS A 34 6.06 -3.72 -2.35
C CYS A 34 6.93 -3.79 -1.08
N PRO A 35 6.41 -3.37 0.09
CA PRO A 35 7.19 -3.40 1.33
C PRO A 35 7.48 -4.81 1.87
N ILE A 36 6.81 -5.82 1.32
CA ILE A 36 6.92 -7.22 1.77
C ILE A 36 7.94 -8.00 0.94
N CYS A 37 7.85 -7.92 -0.39
CA CYS A 37 8.69 -8.73 -1.30
C CYS A 37 9.61 -7.92 -2.21
N GLY A 38 9.61 -6.58 -2.12
CA GLY A 38 10.47 -5.70 -2.89
C GLY A 38 10.16 -5.56 -4.39
N ASN A 39 9.15 -6.29 -4.90
CA ASN A 39 8.71 -6.19 -6.30
C ASN A 39 7.71 -5.05 -6.48
N ASP A 40 7.45 -4.67 -7.72
CA ASP A 40 6.45 -3.66 -8.04
C ASP A 40 5.03 -4.07 -7.61
N MET A 41 4.31 -3.08 -7.08
CA MET A 41 2.90 -3.18 -6.75
C MET A 41 2.14 -1.99 -7.32
N LEU A 42 0.92 -2.24 -7.79
CA LEU A 42 0.04 -1.17 -8.26
C LEU A 42 -0.67 -0.56 -7.05
N ALA A 43 -0.60 0.75 -6.92
CA ALA A 43 -1.25 1.51 -5.88
C ALA A 43 -2.11 2.61 -6.50
N GLY A 44 -3.18 2.99 -5.82
CA GLY A 44 -4.04 4.07 -6.30
C GLY A 44 -4.89 4.66 -5.20
N LYS A 45 -5.51 5.80 -5.54
CA LYS A 45 -6.50 6.46 -4.70
C LYS A 45 -7.84 6.39 -5.40
N SER A 46 -8.83 5.84 -4.72
CA SER A 46 -10.17 5.65 -5.28
C SER A 46 -10.78 6.99 -5.69
N ALA A 47 -11.36 7.04 -6.89
CA ALA A 47 -12.06 8.21 -7.39
C ALA A 47 -13.32 8.55 -6.57
N PHE A 48 -13.93 7.56 -5.94
CA PHE A 48 -15.26 7.70 -5.31
C PHE A 48 -15.20 8.16 -3.86
N ASN A 49 -14.23 7.66 -3.09
CA ASN A 49 -14.16 7.87 -1.65
C ASN A 49 -12.76 8.30 -1.18
N GLY A 50 -11.78 8.42 -2.09
CA GLY A 50 -10.41 8.79 -1.72
C GLY A 50 -9.65 7.72 -0.95
N HIS A 51 -10.22 6.51 -0.77
CA HIS A 51 -9.55 5.41 -0.11
C HIS A 51 -8.32 4.98 -0.90
N VAL A 52 -7.23 4.72 -0.18
CA VAL A 52 -5.99 4.24 -0.79
C VAL A 52 -6.04 2.73 -0.89
N TRP A 53 -5.67 2.19 -2.04
CA TRP A 53 -5.55 0.75 -2.26
C TRP A 53 -4.20 0.43 -2.87
N ALA A 54 -3.70 -0.76 -2.61
CA ALA A 54 -2.55 -1.28 -3.33
C ALA A 54 -2.55 -2.82 -3.40
N VAL A 55 -2.03 -3.36 -4.50
CA VAL A 55 -1.96 -4.80 -4.78
C VAL A 55 -0.62 -5.17 -5.40
N CYS A 56 0.07 -6.15 -4.81
CA CYS A 56 1.28 -6.75 -5.37
C CYS A 56 0.94 -8.10 -6.03
N LYS A 57 1.07 -8.18 -7.35
CA LYS A 57 0.80 -9.43 -8.09
C LYS A 57 1.82 -10.55 -7.80
N LYS A 58 3.00 -10.23 -7.27
CA LYS A 58 4.06 -11.22 -7.04
C LYS A 58 3.90 -12.01 -5.75
N CYS A 59 3.60 -11.34 -4.64
CA CYS A 59 3.44 -11.99 -3.33
C CYS A 59 1.98 -12.05 -2.85
N GLY A 60 1.04 -11.45 -3.58
CA GLY A 60 -0.38 -11.43 -3.23
C GLY A 60 -0.73 -10.45 -2.12
N ALA A 61 0.23 -9.68 -1.59
CA ALA A 61 -0.04 -8.69 -0.56
C ALA A 61 -0.94 -7.57 -1.10
N SER A 62 -1.99 -7.24 -0.35
CA SER A 62 -2.91 -6.16 -0.66
C SER A 62 -3.33 -5.42 0.61
N PHE A 63 -3.58 -4.13 0.48
CA PHE A 63 -4.19 -3.34 1.56
C PHE A 63 -5.15 -2.31 0.98
N MET A 64 -6.09 -1.88 1.83
CA MET A 64 -7.03 -0.80 1.56
C MET A 64 -7.20 -0.01 2.85
N GLN A 65 -7.13 1.32 2.74
CA GLN A 65 -7.35 2.26 3.83
C GLN A 65 -8.53 3.13 3.47
#